data_AF-A0A101XQ84-F1
#
_entry.id   AF-A0A101XQ84-F1
#
_cell.length_a   1.000
_cell.length_b   1.000
_cell.length_c   1.000
_cell.angle_alpha   90.00
_cell.angle_beta   90.00
_cell.angle_gamma   90.00
#
_symmetry.space_group_name_H-M   'P 1'
#
loop_
_entity.id
_entity.type
_entity.pdbx_description
1 polymer ?
#
loop_
_entity_poly.entity_id
_entity_poly.type
_entity_poly.pdbx_seq_one_letter_code
_entity_poly.pdbx_strand_id
1 'polypeptide(L)'
;MFLGEFQHSLDDKARLTIPAKFREGLGGSFILTRGLDQCLFVFPRADFEALEERLRAMPLSRSDARQFVRFLFSGATECDLDKQGRVLIPANLREYASLKQDCFVVGVGPRVEIWSGERWKAYSEGAASSFNELAESLMDLNL
;
A
#
# COMPACT_ATOMS: atom_id res chain seq x y z
N MET A 1 11.10 6.76 6.25
CA MET A 1 10.61 5.46 6.74
C MET A 1 9.24 5.67 7.37
N PHE A 2 8.26 4.85 6.99
CA PHE A 2 6.89 4.89 7.49
C PHE A 2 6.67 3.76 8.50
N LEU A 3 6.22 4.09 9.70
CA LEU A 3 6.03 3.14 10.79
C LEU A 3 4.72 3.38 11.52
N GLY A 4 4.11 2.29 11.97
CA GLY A 4 2.91 2.29 12.80
C GLY A 4 1.63 2.08 12.00
N GLU A 5 0.55 1.92 12.76
CA GLU A 5 -0.78 1.58 12.27
C GLU A 5 -1.76 2.66 12.72
N PHE A 6 -2.60 3.14 11.80
CA PHE A 6 -3.55 4.23 12.04
C PHE A 6 -4.92 3.88 11.48
N GLN A 7 -5.94 3.86 12.34
CA GLN A 7 -7.32 3.63 11.92
C GLN A 7 -7.99 4.95 11.52
N HIS A 8 -8.57 4.98 10.33
CA HIS A 8 -9.27 6.15 9.78
C HIS A 8 -10.50 5.72 9.00
N SER A 9 -11.47 6.63 8.86
CA SER A 9 -12.66 6.36 8.06
C SER A 9 -12.61 7.02 6.69
N LEU A 10 -13.14 6.32 5.68
CA LEU A 10 -13.49 6.96 4.41
C LEU A 10 -14.68 7.89 4.63
N ASP A 11 -14.58 9.12 4.10
CA ASP A 11 -15.69 10.06 4.10
C ASP A 11 -16.68 9.80 2.95
N ASP A 12 -17.81 10.52 2.95
CA ASP A 12 -18.89 10.38 1.95
C ASP A 12 -18.43 10.66 0.51
N LYS A 13 -17.27 11.32 0.33
CA LYS A 13 -16.67 11.60 -0.96
C LYS A 13 -15.52 10.65 -1.28
N ALA A 14 -15.44 9.52 -0.59
CA ALA A 14 -14.40 8.51 -0.75
C ALA A 14 -12.97 9.05 -0.50
N ARG A 15 -12.83 10.03 0.40
CA ARG A 15 -11.53 10.55 0.81
C ARG A 15 -11.08 9.92 2.13
N LEU A 16 -9.81 9.59 2.22
CA LEU A 16 -9.18 9.02 3.41
C LEU A 16 -8.17 10.01 3.98
N THR A 17 -8.17 10.18 5.31
CA THR A 17 -7.13 10.96 6.00
C THR A 17 -5.81 10.20 5.96
N ILE A 18 -4.75 10.85 5.46
CA ILE A 18 -3.39 10.35 5.62
C ILE A 18 -2.86 10.80 6.99
N PRO A 19 -2.32 9.89 7.84
CA PRO A 19 -1.76 10.24 9.14
C PRO A 19 -0.71 11.34 9.02
N ALA A 20 -0.73 12.32 9.91
CA ALA A 20 0.18 13.47 9.86
C ALA A 20 1.66 13.04 9.80
N LYS A 21 2.03 11.96 10.52
CA LYS A 21 3.37 11.37 10.53
C LYS A 21 3.84 10.84 9.17
N PHE A 22 2.92 10.51 8.26
CA PHE A 22 3.25 10.00 6.93
C PHE A 22 3.29 11.11 5.87
N ARG A 23 2.66 12.26 6.12
CA ARG A 23 2.58 13.36 5.15
C ARG A 23 3.93 13.96 4.81
N GLU A 24 4.83 14.09 5.79
CA GLU A 24 6.18 14.63 5.55
C GLU A 24 6.97 13.73 4.58
N GLY A 25 6.92 12.41 4.78
CA GLY A 25 7.62 11.46 3.91
C GLY A 25 6.95 11.25 2.54
N LEU A 26 5.63 11.37 2.45
CA LEU A 26 4.90 11.25 1.18
C LEU A 26 4.92 12.54 0.35
N GLY A 27 5.02 13.69 1.01
CA GLY A 27 4.84 15.00 0.38
C GLY A 27 3.38 15.32 0.09
N GLY A 28 3.16 16.36 -0.73
CA GLY A 28 1.81 16.80 -1.14
C GLY A 28 1.16 15.92 -2.21
N SER A 29 1.96 15.12 -2.92
CA SER A 29 1.54 14.21 -3.99
C SER A 29 2.35 12.93 -3.96
N PHE A 30 1.71 11.80 -4.24
CA PHE A 30 2.30 10.46 -4.16
C PHE A 30 1.65 9.49 -5.14
N ILE A 31 2.25 8.31 -5.32
CA ILE A 31 1.69 7.26 -6.16
C ILE A 31 0.88 6.29 -5.30
N LEU A 32 -0.38 6.10 -5.68
CA LEU A 32 -1.29 5.11 -5.11
C LEU A 32 -1.49 3.98 -6.14
N THR A 33 -1.35 2.73 -5.72
CA THR A 33 -1.55 1.57 -6.61
C THR A 33 -2.10 0.35 -5.86
N ARG A 34 -2.43 -0.71 -6.59
CA ARG A 34 -2.80 -2.02 -6.02
C ARG A 34 -1.59 -2.62 -5.31
N GLY A 35 -1.79 -3.03 -4.06
CA GLY A 35 -0.83 -3.79 -3.28
C GLY A 35 -1.02 -5.29 -3.42
N LEU A 36 -0.20 -6.05 -2.69
CA LEU A 36 -0.47 -7.46 -2.44
C LEU A 36 -1.59 -7.60 -1.40
N ASP A 37 -2.12 -8.81 -1.23
CA ASP A 37 -3.12 -9.13 -0.19
C ASP A 37 -4.42 -8.30 -0.25
N GLN A 38 -4.71 -7.72 -1.43
CA GLN A 38 -5.86 -6.83 -1.66
C GLN A 38 -5.85 -5.59 -0.76
N CYS A 39 -4.67 -5.02 -0.52
CA CYS A 39 -4.50 -3.67 0.01
C CYS A 39 -4.11 -2.68 -1.12
N LEU A 40 -3.97 -1.40 -0.79
CA LEU A 40 -3.34 -0.42 -1.69
C LEU A 40 -1.96 -0.06 -1.18
N PHE A 41 -1.00 0.09 -2.08
CA PHE A 41 0.31 0.65 -1.76
C PHE A 41 0.34 2.15 -2.07
N VAL A 42 1.03 2.88 -1.21
CA VAL A 42 1.28 4.32 -1.33
C VAL A 42 2.78 4.54 -1.24
N PHE A 43 3.35 5.17 -2.27
CA PHE A 43 4.77 5.44 -2.37
C PHE A 43 5.02 6.94 -2.55
N PRO A 44 6.07 7.49 -1.89
CA PRO A 44 6.70 8.70 -2.39
C PRO A 44 7.05 8.52 -3.87
N ARG A 45 6.95 9.60 -4.66
CA ARG A 45 7.25 9.56 -6.10
C ARG A 45 8.63 8.95 -6.39
N ALA A 46 9.67 9.40 -5.68
CA ALA A 46 11.04 8.91 -5.86
C ALA A 46 11.18 7.40 -5.59
N ASP A 47 10.48 6.88 -4.57
CA ASP A 47 10.52 5.45 -4.25
C ASP A 47 9.77 4.63 -5.31
N PHE A 48 8.70 5.18 -5.88
CA PHE A 48 7.98 4.54 -6.99
C PHE A 48 8.80 4.52 -8.28
N GLU A 49 9.53 5.60 -8.58
CA GLU A 49 10.46 5.66 -9.73
C GLU A 49 11.56 4.61 -9.59
N ALA A 50 12.15 4.48 -8.39
CA ALA A 50 13.14 3.44 -8.13
C ALA A 50 12.56 2.01 -8.24
N LEU A 51 11.30 1.81 -7.85
CA LEU A 51 10.59 0.54 -8.07
C LEU A 51 10.37 0.29 -9.58
N GLU A 52 9.97 1.31 -10.33
CA GLU A 52 9.74 1.23 -11.77
C GLU A 52 11.00 0.78 -12.52
N GLU A 53 12.15 1.38 -12.20
CA GLU A 53 13.44 1.01 -12.78
C GLU A 53 13.78 -0.47 -12.57
N ARG A 54 13.56 -0.98 -11.35
CA ARG A 54 13.78 -2.40 -11.02
C ARG A 54 12.84 -3.31 -11.80
N LEU A 55 11.57 -2.92 -11.93
CA LEU A 55 10.58 -3.72 -12.65
C LEU A 55 10.81 -3.73 -14.16
N ARG A 56 11.38 -2.65 -14.72
CA ARG A 56 11.77 -2.57 -16.13
C ARG A 56 12.87 -3.58 -16.50
N ALA A 57 13.71 -3.97 -15.55
CA ALA A 57 14.75 -4.98 -15.76
C ALA A 57 14.20 -6.42 -15.86
N MET A 58 12.91 -6.65 -15.59
CA MET A 58 12.34 -7.99 -15.64
C MET A 58 12.19 -8.51 -17.08
N PRO A 59 12.47 -9.80 -17.35
CA PRO A 59 12.39 -10.36 -18.70
C PRO A 59 10.95 -10.35 -19.25
N LEU A 60 10.75 -9.72 -20.42
CA LEU A 60 9.46 -9.73 -21.10
C LEU A 60 9.03 -11.12 -21.57
N SER A 61 9.94 -12.09 -21.67
CA SER A 61 9.62 -13.48 -22.02
C SER A 61 8.81 -14.20 -20.93
N ARG A 62 8.96 -13.78 -19.66
CA ARG A 62 8.31 -14.38 -18.50
C ARG A 62 6.87 -13.90 -18.34
N SER A 63 5.92 -14.84 -18.35
CA SER A 63 4.49 -14.54 -18.28
C SER A 63 4.07 -13.96 -16.93
N ASP A 64 4.64 -14.44 -15.83
CA ASP A 64 4.45 -13.95 -14.47
C ASP A 64 4.96 -12.51 -14.30
N ALA A 65 6.14 -12.19 -14.84
CA ALA A 65 6.69 -10.84 -14.85
C ALA A 65 5.75 -9.85 -15.57
N ARG A 66 5.27 -10.21 -16.78
CA ARG A 66 4.31 -9.36 -17.52
C ARG A 66 3.00 -9.18 -16.76
N GLN A 67 2.48 -10.24 -16.12
CA GLN A 67 1.26 -10.17 -15.33
C GLN A 67 1.41 -9.22 -14.14
N PHE A 68 2.50 -9.36 -13.37
CA PHE A 68 2.79 -8.51 -12.21
C PHE A 68 2.93 -7.03 -12.61
N VAL A 69 3.74 -6.73 -13.63
CA VAL A 69 3.94 -5.37 -14.15
C VAL A 69 2.62 -4.74 -14.59
N ARG A 70 1.82 -5.45 -15.38
CA ARG A 70 0.51 -4.96 -15.83
C ARG A 70 -0.43 -4.73 -14.65
N PHE A 71 -0.45 -5.65 -13.69
CA PHE A 71 -1.31 -5.56 -12.54
C PHE A 71 -0.99 -4.34 -11.67
N LEU A 72 0.29 -4.14 -11.36
CA LEU A 72 0.79 -3.03 -10.56
C LEU A 72 0.62 -1.69 -11.29
N PHE A 73 1.13 -1.55 -12.52
CA PHE A 73 1.11 -0.25 -13.19
C PHE A 73 -0.27 0.17 -13.69
N SER A 74 -1.15 -0.77 -14.09
CA SER A 74 -2.52 -0.41 -14.47
C SER A 74 -3.37 0.11 -13.31
N GLY A 75 -2.94 -0.13 -12.08
CA GLY A 75 -3.56 0.42 -10.87
C GLY A 75 -2.90 1.69 -10.37
N ALA A 76 -1.73 2.06 -10.89
CA ALA A 76 -0.97 3.18 -10.38
C ALA A 76 -1.56 4.50 -10.87
N THR A 77 -1.79 5.41 -9.93
CA THR A 77 -2.17 6.79 -10.21
C THR A 77 -1.46 7.73 -9.26
N GLU A 78 -1.15 8.92 -9.76
CA GLU A 78 -0.77 10.03 -8.91
C GLU A 78 -2.00 10.55 -8.15
N CYS A 79 -1.79 10.95 -6.90
CA CYS A 79 -2.83 11.42 -5.99
C CYS A 79 -2.28 12.57 -5.14
N ASP A 80 -3.09 13.61 -4.97
CA ASP A 80 -2.74 14.77 -4.16
C ASP A 80 -3.50 14.79 -2.83
N LEU A 81 -2.87 15.39 -1.82
CA LEU A 81 -3.52 15.73 -0.56
C LEU A 81 -4.35 17.01 -0.70
N ASP A 82 -5.57 16.99 -0.16
CA ASP A 82 -6.33 18.21 0.06
C ASP A 82 -5.77 19.02 1.25
N LYS A 83 -6.32 20.22 1.47
CA LYS A 83 -5.90 21.12 2.57
C LYS A 83 -6.04 20.52 3.98
N GLN A 84 -6.80 19.44 4.14
CA GLN A 84 -6.99 18.73 5.41
C GLN A 84 -6.08 17.49 5.52
N GLY A 85 -5.25 17.23 4.50
CA GLY A 85 -4.38 16.05 4.44
C GLY A 85 -5.15 14.78 4.13
N ARG A 86 -6.23 14.86 3.35
CA ARG A 86 -6.97 13.70 2.84
C ARG A 86 -6.66 13.47 1.37
N VAL A 87 -6.75 12.22 0.95
CA VAL A 87 -6.62 11.81 -0.45
C VAL A 87 -7.93 11.21 -0.94
N LEU A 88 -8.34 11.53 -2.17
CA LEU A 88 -9.45 10.85 -2.84
C LEU A 88 -8.99 9.48 -3.32
N ILE A 89 -9.66 8.40 -2.89
CA ILE A 89 -9.32 7.06 -3.37
C ILE A 89 -10.11 6.74 -4.66
N PRO A 90 -9.43 6.49 -5.79
CA PRO A 90 -10.06 6.11 -7.05
C PRO A 90 -11.00 4.91 -6.91
N ALA A 91 -12.10 4.91 -7.65
CA ALA A 91 -13.15 3.89 -7.51
C ALA A 91 -12.64 2.46 -7.77
N ASN A 92 -11.83 2.27 -8.81
CA ASN A 92 -11.20 0.99 -9.14
C ASN A 92 -10.27 0.46 -8.04
N LEU A 93 -9.59 1.36 -7.31
CA LEU A 93 -8.72 0.98 -6.20
C LEU A 93 -9.50 0.70 -4.92
N ARG A 94 -10.57 1.46 -4.65
CA ARG A 94 -11.50 1.15 -3.55
C ARG A 94 -12.14 -0.22 -3.73
N GLU A 95 -12.61 -0.52 -4.93
CA GLU A 95 -13.20 -1.81 -5.26
C GLU A 95 -12.18 -2.94 -5.06
N TYR A 96 -10.98 -2.78 -5.64
CA TYR A 96 -9.90 -3.74 -5.50
C TYR A 96 -9.56 -4.08 -4.04
N ALA A 97 -9.36 -3.05 -3.21
CA ALA A 97 -9.01 -3.24 -1.80
C ALA A 97 -10.23 -3.47 -0.89
N SER A 98 -11.43 -3.55 -1.46
CA SER A 98 -12.70 -3.67 -0.73
C SER A 98 -12.82 -2.61 0.39
N LEU A 99 -12.39 -1.38 0.12
CA LEU A 99 -12.41 -0.30 1.10
C LEU A 99 -13.85 0.10 1.40
N LYS A 100 -14.20 0.04 2.69
CA LYS A 100 -15.50 0.44 3.25
C LYS A 100 -15.29 1.66 4.15
N GLN A 101 -16.22 1.93 5.06
CA GLN A 101 -16.08 3.04 6.00
C GLN A 101 -14.86 2.90 6.90
N ASP A 102 -14.55 1.72 7.44
CA ASP A 102 -13.39 1.48 8.31
C ASP A 102 -12.15 1.11 7.49
N CYS A 103 -11.04 1.82 7.68
CA CYS A 103 -9.78 1.63 6.97
C CYS A 103 -8.58 1.73 7.93
N PHE A 104 -7.49 1.04 7.57
CA PHE A 104 -6.20 1.18 8.22
C PHE A 104 -5.18 1.75 7.26
N VAL A 105 -4.36 2.66 7.76
CA VAL A 105 -3.19 3.22 7.07
C VAL A 105 -1.95 2.78 7.83
N VAL A 106 -1.14 1.93 7.20
CA VAL A 106 -0.06 1.18 7.85
C VAL A 106 1.27 1.54 7.23
N GLY A 107 2.27 1.89 8.03
CA GLY A 107 3.63 2.10 7.57
C GLY A 107 4.45 0.81 7.69
N VAL A 108 5.04 0.36 6.58
CA VAL A 108 5.80 -0.91 6.51
C VAL A 108 7.25 -0.70 6.08
N GLY A 109 7.84 0.44 6.44
CA GLY A 109 9.22 0.80 6.12
C GLY A 109 9.30 1.77 4.93
N PRO A 110 9.47 1.30 3.68
CA PRO A 110 9.62 2.18 2.51
C PRO A 110 8.29 2.62 1.89
N ARG A 111 7.15 2.03 2.29
CA ARG A 111 5.83 2.37 1.76
C ARG A 111 4.80 2.49 2.87
N VAL A 112 3.68 3.11 2.52
CA VAL A 112 2.44 3.06 3.29
C VAL A 112 1.48 2.11 2.59
N GLU A 113 0.64 1.43 3.35
CA GLU A 113 -0.43 0.57 2.86
C GLU A 113 -1.77 1.06 3.36
N ILE A 114 -2.81 0.92 2.52
CA ILE A 114 -4.19 1.22 2.89
C ILE A 114 -5.01 -0.06 2.78
N TRP A 115 -5.64 -0.41 3.88
CA TRP A 115 -6.41 -1.64 4.03
C TRP A 115 -7.85 -1.33 4.41
N SER A 116 -8.77 -2.23 4.03
CA SER A 116 -10.07 -2.25 4.68
C SER A 116 -9.91 -2.77 6.11
N GLY A 117 -10.73 -2.26 7.05
CA GLY A 117 -10.66 -2.67 8.45
C GLY A 117 -10.83 -4.17 8.67
N GLU A 118 -11.71 -4.79 7.90
CA GLU A 118 -11.97 -6.23 7.94
C GLU A 118 -10.74 -7.04 7.51
N ARG A 119 -10.12 -6.69 6.38
CA ARG A 119 -8.96 -7.42 5.84
C ARG A 119 -7.73 -7.24 6.71
N TRP A 120 -7.50 -6.01 7.19
CA TRP A 120 -6.34 -5.74 8.04
C TRP A 120 -6.40 -6.56 9.32
N LYS A 121 -7.54 -6.55 10.04
CA LYS A 121 -7.70 -7.31 11.28
C LYS A 121 -7.47 -8.81 11.06
N ALA A 122 -8.07 -9.39 10.02
CA ALA A 122 -7.89 -10.79 9.68
C ALA A 122 -6.41 -11.11 9.35
N TYR A 123 -5.75 -10.25 8.57
CA TYR A 123 -4.33 -10.40 8.25
C TYR A 123 -3.44 -10.29 9.48
N SER A 124 -3.63 -9.24 10.30
CA SER A 124 -2.81 -8.98 11.48
C SER A 124 -2.96 -10.05 12.55
N GLU A 125 -4.17 -10.59 12.76
CA GLU A 125 -4.42 -11.68 13.71
C GLU A 125 -3.76 -12.99 13.25
N GLY A 126 -3.86 -13.30 11.95
CA GLY A 126 -3.19 -14.45 11.35
C GLY A 126 -1.67 -14.34 11.44
N ALA A 127 -1.12 -13.18 11.06
CA ALA A 127 0.32 -12.91 11.12
C ALA A 127 0.84 -12.95 12.56
N ALA A 128 0.10 -12.42 13.54
CA ALA A 128 0.49 -12.47 14.95
C ALA A 128 0.53 -13.91 15.48
N SER A 129 -0.41 -14.75 15.05
CA SER A 129 -0.48 -16.16 15.46
C SER A 129 0.71 -16.99 14.96
N SER A 130 1.25 -16.65 13.79
CA SER A 130 2.40 -17.34 13.17
C SER A 130 3.69 -16.53 13.23
N PHE A 131 3.75 -15.46 14.04
CA PHE A 131 4.88 -14.50 13.99
C PHE A 131 6.23 -15.16 14.27
N ASN A 132 6.28 -16.05 15.28
CA ASN A 132 7.51 -16.76 15.63
C ASN A 132 7.94 -17.74 14.54
N GLU A 133 7.01 -18.51 13.97
CA GLU A 133 7.30 -19.46 12.88
C GLU A 133 7.79 -18.75 11.62
N LEU A 134 7.18 -17.61 11.29
CA LEU A 134 7.61 -16.75 10.18
C LEU A 134 9.02 -16.17 10.44
N ALA A 135 9.29 -15.74 11.68
CA ALA A 135 10.61 -15.22 12.05
C ALA A 135 11.69 -16.31 11.92
N GLU A 136 11.42 -17.53 12.39
CA GLU A 136 12.33 -18.68 12.24
C GLU A 136 12.60 -18.98 10.76
N SER A 137 11.57 -19.07 9.92
CA SER A 137 11.73 -19.30 8.48
C SER A 137 12.52 -18.20 7.76
N LEU A 138 12.48 -16.96 8.25
CA LEU A 138 13.23 -15.84 7.68
C LEU A 138 14.70 -15.87 8.12
N MET A 139 15.01 -16.34 9.34
CA MET A 139 16.39 -16.52 9.80
C MET A 139 17.12 -17.57 8.95
N ASP A 140 16.42 -18.60 8.49
CA ASP A 140 16.96 -19.61 7.57
C ASP A 140 17.30 -19.04 6.17
N LEU A 141 16.73 -17.88 5.81
CA LEU A 141 17.02 -17.16 4.56
C LEU A 141 18.25 -16.23 4.67
N ASN A 142 18.95 -16.22 5.81
CA ASN A 142 20.22 -15.52 6.03
C ASN A 142 20.16 -14.01 5.69
N LEU A 143 19.08 -13.35 6.12
CA LEU A 143 18.95 -11.88 6.15
C LEU A 143 19.79 -11.26 7.26
#